data_AF-A0A0M9YSF7-F1
#
_entry.id   AF-A0A0M9YSF7-F1
#
_cell.length_a   1.000
_cell.length_b   1.000
_cell.length_c   1.000
_cell.angle_alpha   90.00
_cell.angle_beta   90.00
_cell.angle_gamma   90.00
#
_symmetry.space_group_name_H-M   'P 1'
#
loop_
_entity.id
_entity.type
_entity.pdbx_description
1 polymer ?
#
loop_
_entity_poly.entity_id
_entity_poly.type
_entity_poly.pdbx_seq_one_letter_code
_entity_poly.pdbx_strand_id
1 'polypeptide(L)' 'MSSSNTVRPYGQWFKSSYSGDASGNCVEACPQPGAVHVRDSKRNAETDAPVLGFTTAAWAAFATHTGAGGR' A
#
# COMPACT_ATOMS: atom_id res chain seq x y z
N MET A 1 19.13 -8.52 11.12
CA MET A 1 18.24 -9.53 10.52
C MET A 1 17.03 -9.66 11.43
N SER A 2 15.88 -9.08 11.07
CA SER A 2 14.61 -9.36 11.75
C SER A 2 13.48 -9.09 10.77
N SER A 3 13.30 -10.01 9.83
CA SER A 3 12.14 -10.06 8.96
C SER A 3 11.11 -10.93 9.68
N SER A 4 10.34 -10.33 10.58
CA SER A 4 9.21 -11.01 11.22
C SER A 4 8.21 -11.42 10.13
N ASN A 5 8.25 -12.70 9.79
CA ASN A 5 7.45 -13.34 8.77
C ASN A 5 6.04 -13.60 9.33
N THR A 6 5.26 -12.53 9.51
CA THR A 6 3.83 -12.67 9.79
C THR A 6 3.16 -12.99 8.46
N VAL A 7 2.64 -14.20 8.30
CA VAL A 7 1.86 -14.62 7.12
C VAL A 7 0.64 -13.69 7.05
N ARG A 8 0.68 -12.70 6.17
CA ARG A 8 -0.45 -11.83 5.88
C ARG A 8 -1.30 -12.52 4.79
N PRO A 9 -2.63 -12.54 4.89
CA PRO A 9 -3.50 -13.23 3.93
C PRO A 9 -3.53 -12.55 2.54
N TYR A 10 -2.90 -11.38 2.42
CA TYR A 10 -2.77 -10.62 1.18
C TYR A 10 -1.47 -11.00 0.46
N GLY A 11 -1.48 -11.00 -0.87
CA GLY A 11 -0.34 -11.36 -1.73
C GLY A 11 0.87 -10.42 -1.62
N GLN A 12 1.60 -10.22 -2.73
CA GLN A 12 2.83 -9.43 -2.71
C GLN A 12 2.57 -7.94 -2.47
N TRP A 13 3.25 -7.35 -1.48
CA TRP A 13 3.20 -5.91 -1.17
C TRP A 13 4.33 -5.15 -1.86
N PHE A 14 4.00 -3.99 -2.42
CA PHE A 14 4.92 -3.05 -3.08
C PHE A 14 5.01 -1.79 -2.25
N LYS A 15 6.22 -1.42 -1.82
CA LYS A 15 6.49 -0.18 -1.08
C LYS A 15 6.77 0.95 -2.06
N SER A 16 6.21 2.14 -1.81
CA SER A 16 6.53 3.31 -2.64
C SER A 16 8.01 3.70 -2.53
N SER A 17 8.61 4.13 -3.64
CA SER A 17 9.98 4.65 -3.68
C SER A 17 10.17 5.97 -2.92
N TYR A 18 9.07 6.68 -2.64
CA TYR A 18 9.05 7.88 -1.82
C TYR A 18 9.03 7.57 -0.31
N SER A 19 9.06 6.31 0.11
CA SER A 19 9.15 5.87 1.51
C SER A 19 10.59 5.93 2.02
N GLY A 20 11.19 7.13 2.07
CA GLY A 20 12.46 7.37 2.75
C GLY A 20 12.25 7.90 4.17
N ASP A 21 13.24 7.74 5.05
CA ASP A 21 13.18 8.20 6.45
C ASP A 21 12.87 9.70 6.61
N ALA A 22 13.11 10.50 5.57
CA ALA A 22 12.95 11.95 5.56
C ALA A 22 11.58 12.46 5.06
N SER A 23 10.82 11.67 4.28
CA SER A 23 9.67 12.19 3.51
C SER A 23 8.30 11.88 4.12
N GLY A 24 8.23 11.13 5.23
CA GLY A 24 7.01 10.93 6.02
C GLY A 24 5.88 10.12 5.38
N ASN A 25 5.86 10.00 4.05
CA ASN A 25 4.83 9.36 3.24
C ASN A 25 5.20 7.89 2.98
N CYS A 26 4.75 6.99 3.85
CA CYS A 26 5.10 5.57 3.79
C CYS A 26 3.86 4.75 3.42
N VAL A 27 3.65 4.47 2.14
CA VAL A 27 2.55 3.59 1.69
C VAL A 27 3.07 2.29 1.08
N GLU A 28 2.36 1.20 1.35
CA GLU A 28 2.51 -0.09 0.68
C GLU A 28 1.18 -0.48 0.02
N ALA A 29 1.24 -1.01 -1.21
CA ALA A 29 0.07 -1.49 -1.94
C ALA A 29 0.22 -2.97 -2.32
N CYS A 30 -0.87 -3.72 -2.31
CA CYS A 30 -0.94 -5.13 -2.72
C CYS A 30 -2.07 -5.31 -3.73
N PRO A 31 -1.76 -5.28 -5.04
CA PRO A 31 -2.70 -5.62 -6.09
C PRO A 31 -3.03 -7.11 -6.05
N GLN A 32 -4.33 -7.44 -6.10
CA GLN A 32 -4.85 -8.79 -6.22
C GLN A 32 -5.93 -8.83 -7.30
N PRO A 33 -6.30 -10.01 -7.82
CA PRO A 33 -7.43 -10.11 -8.73
C PRO A 33 -8.70 -9.52 -8.09
N GLY A 34 -9.26 -8.47 -8.69
CA GLY A 34 -10.49 -7.81 -8.25
C GLY A 34 -10.34 -6.76 -7.14
N ALA A 35 -9.18 -6.68 -6.48
CA ALA A 35 -8.98 -5.76 -5.36
C ALA A 35 -7.56 -5.17 -5.29
N VAL A 36 -7.45 -3.97 -4.73
CA VAL A 36 -6.17 -3.36 -4.37
C VAL A 36 -6.21 -3.03 -2.89
N HIS A 37 -5.27 -3.59 -2.14
CA HIS A 37 -5.09 -3.30 -0.73
C HIS A 37 -4.01 -2.24 -0.54
N VAL A 38 -4.23 -1.28 0.35
CA VAL A 38 -3.28 -0.22 0.67
C VAL A 38 -3.15 -0.09 2.17
N ARG A 39 -1.93 0.11 2.66
CA ARG A 39 -1.65 0.36 4.08
C ARG A 39 -0.50 1.34 4.26
N ASP A 40 -0.37 1.83 5.48
CA ASP A 40 0.82 2.54 5.92
C ASP A 40 1.98 1.56 6.18
N SER A 41 3.15 1.85 5.63
CA SER A 41 4.33 0.96 5.76
C SER A 41 4.93 0.97 7.16
N LYS A 42 4.70 2.02 7.97
CA LYS A 42 5.22 2.10 9.34
C LYS A 42 4.44 1.19 10.28
N ARG A 43 3.17 0.94 9.97
CA ARG A 43 2.31 0.01 10.72
C ARG A 43 2.41 -1.43 10.23
N ASN A 44 3.36 -1.76 9.35
CA ASN A 44 3.50 -3.13 8.80
C ASN A 44 4.01 -4.18 9.80
N ALA A 45 4.43 -3.79 11.00
CA ALA A 45 4.74 -4.71 12.10
C ALA A 45 3.53 -5.01 12.99
N GLU A 46 2.47 -4.19 12.92
CA GLU A 46 1.25 -4.38 13.69
C GLU A 46 0.36 -5.44 13.02
N THR A 47 -0.11 -6.38 13.85
CA THR A 47 -0.99 -7.49 13.41
C THR A 47 -2.36 -6.96 12.98
N ASP A 48 -2.87 -5.91 13.64
CA ASP A 48 -4.17 -5.29 13.38
C ASP A 48 -4.07 -3.95 12.64
N ALA A 49 -2.99 -3.75 11.89
CA ALA A 49 -2.83 -2.53 11.10
C ALA A 49 -4.00 -2.38 10.11
N PRO A 50 -4.64 -1.22 10.04
CA PRO A 50 -5.75 -1.00 9.12
C PRO A 50 -5.27 -1.11 7.66
N VAL A 51 -6.02 -1.90 6.88
CA VAL A 51 -5.82 -2.07 5.44
C VAL A 51 -7.04 -1.52 4.71
N LEU A 52 -6.81 -0.57 3.80
CA LEU A 52 -7.85 -0.06 2.92
C LEU A 52 -7.97 -0.99 1.71
N GLY A 53 -9.18 -1.47 1.44
CA GLY A 53 -9.48 -2.30 0.27
C GLY A 53 -10.29 -1.53 -0.76
N PHE A 54 -9.81 -1.53 -2.01
CA PHE A 54 -10.48 -0.91 -3.15
C PHE A 54 -10.78 -1.96 -4.21
N THR A 55 -11.83 -1.77 -5.00
CA THR A 55 -11.96 -2.51 -6.25
C THR A 55 -10.88 -2.05 -7.24
N THR A 56 -10.47 -2.91 -8.16
CA THR A 56 -9.48 -2.54 -9.20
C THR A 56 -9.92 -1.30 -10.00
N ALA A 57 -11.22 -1.19 -10.32
CA ALA A 57 -11.76 -0.03 -11.04
C ALA A 57 -11.70 1.27 -10.22
N ALA A 58 -12.06 1.22 -8.94
CA ALA A 58 -11.98 2.39 -8.05
C ALA A 58 -10.53 2.85 -7.87
N TRP A 59 -9.59 1.91 -7.70
CA TRP A 59 -8.17 2.21 -7.60
C TRP A 59 -7.63 2.86 -8.88
N ALA A 60 -7.99 2.35 -10.05
CA ALA A 60 -7.58 2.94 -11.33
C ALA A 60 -8.11 4.37 -11.50
N ALA A 61 -9.40 4.61 -11.21
CA ALA A 61 -10.00 5.93 -11.26
C ALA A 61 -9.29 6.92 -10.30
N PHE A 62 -9.01 6.47 -9.07
CA PHE A 62 -8.25 7.24 -8.09
C PHE A 62 -6.84 7.59 -8.60
N ALA A 63 -6.11 6.62 -9.14
CA ALA A 63 -4.75 6.82 -9.65
C ALA A 63 -4.73 7.77 -10.86
N THR A 64 -5.73 7.71 -11.74
CA THR A 64 -5.85 8.66 -12.86
C THR A 64 -6.06 10.10 -12.37
N HIS A 65 -6.92 10.30 -11.36
CA HIS A 65 -7.18 11.64 -10.82
C HIS A 65 -6.01 12.21 -10.03
N THR A 66 -5.27 11.36 -9.32
CA THR A 66 -4.12 11.78 -8.51
C THR A 66 -2.82 11.89 -9.31
N GLY A 67 -2.64 11.11 -10.38
CA GLY A 67 -1.50 11.18 -11.29
C GLY A 67 -1.57 12.31 -12.33
N ALA A 68 -2.78 12.80 -12.65
CA ALA A 68 -2.97 13.92 -13.58
C ALA A 68 -2.79 15.31 -12.93
N GLY A 69 -2.62 15.39 -11.61
CA GLY A 69 -2.43 16.64 -10.86
C GLY A 69 -1.01 17.24 -10.90
N GLY A 70 -0.19 16.86 -11.88
CA GLY A 70 1.11 17.47 -12.13
C GLY A 70 1.02 18.64 -13.09
N ARG A 71 0.54 19.80 -12.60
CA ARG A 71 0.91 21.15 -13.06
C ARG A 71 0.33 22.19 -12.11
#